data_AF-A0A4Z2CX12-F1
#
_entry.id   AF-A0A4Z2CX12-F1
#
_cell.length_a   1.000
_cell.length_b   1.000
_cell.length_c   1.000
_cell.angle_alpha   90.00
_cell.angle_beta   90.00
_cell.angle_gamma   90.00
#
_symmetry.space_group_name_H-M   'P 1'
#
loop_
_entity.id
_entity.type
_entity.pdbx_description
1 polymer ?
#
loop_
_entity_poly.entity_id
_entity_poly.type
_entity_poly.pdbx_seq_one_letter_code
_entity_poly.pdbx_strand_id
1 'polypeptide(L)'
;MKNKISDYDWECQLCGKRFYTERSFDLHIGNRHKANAYSINRTICLSSYCSLLRCSVLKPEIDYGNQIFWDEALCDPLSFEDISKQCEDIINKCAPVNDSSGIQLRQLLRSTLCDHLSCDRYWILPDSHVKTPVLQKFLTAFIVTAGLLIYYSVIFMRLSLSFCRLRVSNLSISCTKKTSQSY
;
A
#
# COMPACT_ATOMS: atom_id res chain seq x y z
N MET A 1 20.21 -2.74 15.66
CA MET A 1 20.43 -2.29 14.27
C MET A 1 20.45 -3.50 13.36
N LYS A 2 19.80 -3.44 12.19
CA LYS A 2 19.81 -4.52 11.20
C LYS A 2 21.18 -4.47 10.50
N ASN A 3 22.12 -5.34 10.87
CA ASN A 3 23.36 -5.48 10.11
C ASN A 3 23.21 -6.70 9.20
N LYS A 4 22.87 -6.45 7.93
CA LYS A 4 22.69 -7.49 6.93
C LYS A 4 24.07 -7.97 6.49
N ILE A 5 24.54 -9.06 7.10
CA ILE A 5 25.84 -9.69 6.78
C ILE A 5 25.72 -10.58 5.53
N SER A 6 24.50 -11.01 5.16
CA SER A 6 24.11 -11.57 3.85
C SER A 6 22.57 -11.56 3.71
N ASP A 7 22.03 -11.91 2.53
CA ASP A 7 20.57 -11.96 2.27
C ASP A 7 19.74 -12.83 3.23
N TYR A 8 20.38 -13.65 4.09
CA TYR A 8 19.72 -14.68 4.91
C TYR A 8 20.21 -14.78 6.36
N ASP A 9 20.78 -13.72 6.94
CA ASP A 9 21.34 -13.79 8.29
C ASP A 9 20.97 -12.60 9.18
N TRP A 10 20.02 -12.81 10.09
CA TRP A 10 19.58 -11.85 11.10
C TRP A 10 20.26 -12.17 12.43
N GLU A 11 21.08 -11.25 12.95
CA GLU A 11 21.80 -11.47 14.20
C GLU A 11 21.30 -10.55 15.33
N CYS A 12 20.96 -11.13 16.48
CA CYS A 12 20.59 -10.40 17.66
C CYS A 12 21.82 -9.84 18.36
N GLN A 13 21.98 -8.52 18.36
CA GLN A 13 23.12 -7.85 19.01
C GLN A 13 23.06 -7.88 20.55
N LEU A 14 21.97 -8.34 21.17
CA LEU A 14 21.87 -8.52 22.63
C LEU A 14 22.45 -9.84 23.12
N CYS A 15 22.33 -10.90 22.30
CA CYS A 15 22.67 -12.26 22.71
C CYS A 15 23.49 -13.05 21.69
N GLY A 16 23.79 -12.49 20.52
CA GLY A 16 24.57 -13.09 19.45
C GLY A 16 23.85 -14.20 18.65
N LYS A 17 22.55 -14.44 18.88
CA LYS A 17 21.80 -15.48 18.16
C LYS A 17 21.53 -15.06 16.72
N ARG A 18 21.74 -16.01 15.80
CA ARG A 18 21.49 -15.85 14.37
C ARG A 18 20.17 -16.51 13.98
N PHE A 19 19.47 -15.91 13.02
CA PHE A 19 18.16 -16.32 12.56
C PHE A 19 18.10 -16.26 11.04
N TYR A 20 17.49 -17.27 10.43
CA TYR A 20 17.38 -17.40 8.97
C TYR A 20 16.23 -16.59 8.37
N THR A 21 15.22 -16.22 9.17
CA THR A 21 14.04 -15.46 8.70
C THR A 21 13.77 -14.26 9.60
N GLU A 22 13.35 -13.14 9.00
CA GLU A 22 12.98 -11.91 9.72
C GLU A 22 11.91 -12.20 10.78
N ARG A 23 10.90 -12.99 10.42
CA ARG A 23 9.82 -13.37 11.33
C ARG A 23 10.33 -14.06 12.59
N SER A 24 11.29 -14.98 12.47
CA SER A 24 11.86 -15.68 13.63
C SER A 24 12.71 -14.77 14.52
N PHE A 25 13.38 -13.80 13.90
CA PHE A 25 14.13 -12.77 14.59
C PHE A 25 13.21 -11.83 15.38
N ASP A 26 12.16 -11.32 14.73
CA ASP A 26 11.18 -10.42 15.37
C ASP A 26 10.47 -11.11 16.54
N LEU A 27 10.06 -12.37 16.37
CA LEU A 27 9.47 -13.17 17.44
C LEU A 27 10.46 -13.37 18.62
N HIS A 28 11.73 -13.60 18.33
CA HIS A 28 12.76 -13.72 19.34
C HIS A 28 12.93 -12.42 20.15
N ILE A 29 13.01 -11.28 19.46
CA ILE A 29 13.14 -9.96 20.10
C ILE A 29 11.92 -9.68 20.97
N GLY A 30 10.71 -9.91 20.46
CA GLY A 30 9.46 -9.72 21.21
C GLY A 30 9.33 -10.60 22.45
N ASN A 31 9.82 -11.85 22.41
CA ASN A 31 9.70 -12.79 23.52
C ASN A 31 10.83 -12.70 24.55
N ARG A 32 12.07 -12.49 24.11
CA ARG A 32 13.26 -12.58 24.98
C ARG A 32 13.86 -11.24 25.33
N HIS A 33 13.64 -10.24 24.48
CA HIS A 33 14.29 -8.94 24.62
C HIS A 33 13.28 -7.79 24.60
N LYS A 34 12.02 -8.02 24.99
CA LYS A 34 10.96 -7.00 24.98
C LYS A 34 11.37 -5.67 25.63
N ALA A 35 12.08 -5.73 26.76
CA ALA A 35 12.52 -4.55 27.49
C ALA A 35 13.73 -3.82 26.85
N ASN A 36 14.64 -4.58 26.21
CA ASN A 36 15.93 -4.06 25.71
C ASN A 36 16.04 -4.11 24.17
N ALA A 37 14.95 -4.45 23.48
CA ALA A 37 14.86 -4.56 22.02
C ALA A 37 15.39 -3.31 21.31
N TYR A 38 15.31 -2.17 22.00
CA TYR A 38 15.58 -0.84 21.46
C TYR A 38 16.80 -0.15 22.11
N SER A 39 17.51 -0.78 23.06
CA SER A 39 18.44 -0.07 23.96
C SER A 39 19.93 -0.16 23.57
N ILE A 40 20.28 -0.88 22.51
CA ILE A 40 21.68 -1.26 22.24
C ILE A 40 22.50 -0.07 21.73
N ASN A 41 21.87 0.83 20.99
CA ASN A 41 22.48 2.06 20.51
C ASN A 41 21.55 3.20 20.90
N ARG A 42 22.09 4.37 21.26
CA ARG A 42 21.32 5.60 21.59
C ARG A 42 20.46 6.13 20.44
N THR A 43 20.20 5.32 19.42
CA THR A 43 19.26 5.54 18.33
C THR A 43 17.90 5.06 18.77
N ILE A 44 16.97 5.99 18.97
CA ILE A 44 15.57 5.67 19.26
C ILE A 44 14.99 4.88 18.07
N CYS A 45 14.27 3.80 18.34
CA CYS A 45 13.58 3.06 17.29
C CYS A 45 12.21 3.69 17.01
N LEU A 46 11.89 3.94 15.74
CA LEU A 46 10.60 4.52 15.36
C LEU A 46 9.41 3.63 15.74
N SER A 47 9.61 2.31 15.85
CA SER A 47 8.54 1.39 16.27
C SER A 47 8.07 1.63 17.70
N SER A 48 8.91 2.22 18.57
CA SER A 48 8.50 2.63 19.91
C SER A 48 7.42 3.72 19.89
N TYR A 49 7.31 4.46 18.79
CA TYR A 49 6.29 5.48 18.58
C TYR A 49 5.14 4.98 17.70
N CYS A 50 4.98 3.66 17.50
CA CYS A 50 3.94 3.13 16.63
C CYS A 50 2.52 3.49 17.06
N SER A 51 2.27 3.67 18.36
CA SER A 51 1.00 4.18 18.88
C SER A 51 0.70 5.60 18.37
N LEU A 52 1.73 6.43 18.17
CA LEU A 52 1.63 7.79 17.64
C LEU A 52 1.60 7.81 16.10
N LEU A 53 2.34 6.91 15.46
CA LEU A 53 2.46 6.83 14.00
C LEU A 53 1.33 6.03 13.34
N ARG A 54 0.36 5.53 14.11
CA ARG A 54 -0.79 4.76 13.62
C ARG A 54 -0.36 3.51 12.83
N CYS A 55 0.69 2.82 13.29
CA CYS A 55 1.29 1.69 12.55
C CYS A 55 0.28 0.56 12.27
N SER A 56 -0.61 0.25 13.22
CA SER A 56 -1.65 -0.77 13.09
C SER A 56 -2.62 -0.47 11.95
N VAL A 57 -2.98 0.82 11.79
CA VAL A 57 -3.90 1.30 10.76
C VAL A 57 -3.23 1.33 9.38
N LEU A 58 -1.96 1.72 9.32
CA LEU A 58 -1.20 1.85 8.07
C LEU A 58 -0.68 0.50 7.52
N LYS A 59 -0.55 -0.52 8.37
CA LYS A 59 -0.03 -1.84 7.97
C LYS A 59 -0.89 -3.01 8.48
N PRO A 60 -2.14 -3.12 7.99
CA PRO A 60 -3.09 -4.13 8.48
C PRO A 60 -2.68 -5.58 8.17
N GLU A 61 -1.73 -5.80 7.25
CA GLU A 61 -1.25 -7.15 6.90
C GLU A 61 -0.40 -7.83 8.00
N ILE A 62 0.20 -7.05 8.90
CA ILE A 62 1.16 -7.59 9.90
C ILE A 62 0.55 -7.70 11.30
N ASP A 63 -0.36 -6.80 11.66
CA ASP A 63 -0.66 -6.50 13.06
C ASP A 63 -2.15 -6.65 13.40
N TYR A 64 -2.77 -7.72 12.90
CA TYR A 64 -4.21 -8.08 12.99
C TYR A 64 -5.03 -7.64 11.77
N GLY A 65 -5.47 -8.65 11.01
CA GLY A 65 -6.39 -8.48 9.90
C GLY A 65 -7.74 -7.93 10.35
N ASN A 66 -8.34 -7.11 9.47
CA ASN A 66 -9.77 -6.76 9.35
C ASN A 66 -10.62 -6.46 10.61
N GLN A 67 -10.03 -6.26 11.79
CA GLN A 67 -10.75 -5.91 13.04
C GLN A 67 -10.99 -4.40 13.23
N ILE A 68 -10.53 -3.56 12.29
CA ILE A 68 -10.64 -2.09 12.30
C ILE A 68 -12.06 -1.60 12.68
N PHE A 69 -13.09 -2.32 12.26
CA PHE A 69 -14.48 -2.01 12.57
C PHE A 69 -14.79 -2.06 14.08
N TRP A 70 -14.32 -3.10 14.79
CA TRP A 70 -14.57 -3.25 16.21
C TRP A 70 -13.70 -2.32 17.04
N ASP A 71 -12.48 -2.05 16.59
CA ASP A 71 -11.56 -1.15 17.27
C ASP A 71 -12.04 0.32 17.21
N GLU A 72 -12.70 0.72 16.12
CA GLU A 72 -13.46 1.97 16.03
C GLU A 72 -14.66 1.96 16.98
N ALA A 73 -15.46 0.89 16.97
CA ALA A 73 -16.69 0.83 17.77
C ALA A 73 -16.45 0.76 19.30
N LEU A 74 -15.33 0.19 19.74
CA LEU A 74 -14.93 0.09 21.15
C LEU A 74 -13.96 1.19 21.57
N CYS A 75 -13.85 2.25 20.78
CA CYS A 75 -12.93 3.35 21.05
C CYS A 75 -13.22 4.05 22.39
N ASP A 76 -12.18 4.18 23.23
CA ASP A 76 -12.22 4.91 24.50
C ASP A 76 -11.54 6.29 24.36
N PRO A 77 -12.28 7.42 24.44
CA PRO A 77 -11.72 8.74 24.24
C PRO A 77 -10.65 9.13 25.27
N LEU A 78 -10.73 8.61 26.50
CA LEU A 78 -9.74 8.92 27.54
C LEU A 78 -8.36 8.38 27.19
N SER A 79 -8.31 7.14 26.68
CA SER A 79 -7.06 6.52 26.24
C SER A 79 -6.40 7.28 25.08
N PHE A 80 -7.19 7.82 24.15
CA PHE A 80 -6.68 8.60 23.02
C PHE A 80 -6.20 9.99 23.43
N GLU A 81 -6.82 10.62 24.43
CA GLU A 81 -6.35 11.91 24.96
C GLU A 81 -4.94 11.79 25.54
N ASP A 82 -4.65 10.71 26.27
CA ASP A 82 -3.32 10.45 26.83
C ASP A 82 -2.26 10.26 25.75
N ILE A 83 -2.59 9.51 24.69
CA ILE A 83 -1.68 9.28 23.55
C ILE A 83 -1.44 10.59 22.78
N SER A 84 -2.49 11.40 22.59
CA SER A 84 -2.38 12.72 21.95
C SER A 84 -1.50 13.69 22.75
N LYS A 85 -1.65 13.74 24.08
CA LYS A 85 -0.77 14.53 24.95
C LYS A 85 0.69 14.09 24.87
N GLN A 86 0.95 12.77 24.82
CA GLN A 86 2.29 12.24 24.62
C GLN A 86 2.88 12.67 23.26
N CYS A 87 2.07 12.69 22.20
CA CYS A 87 2.46 13.21 20.89
C CYS A 87 2.90 14.68 20.97
N GLU A 88 2.09 15.54 21.60
CA GLU A 88 2.42 16.96 21.76
C GLU A 88 3.70 17.19 22.56
N ASP A 89 3.89 16.45 23.66
CA ASP A 89 5.10 16.52 24.48
C ASP A 89 6.36 16.13 23.67
N ILE A 90 6.29 15.09 22.85
CA ILE A 90 7.40 14.68 21.97
C ILE A 90 7.69 15.76 20.92
N ILE A 91 6.66 16.33 20.29
CA ILE A 91 6.86 17.40 19.30
C ILE A 91 7.49 18.63 19.96
N ASN A 92 7.04 19.00 21.16
CA ASN A 92 7.59 20.14 21.91
C ASN A 92 9.06 19.92 22.31
N LYS A 93 9.47 18.68 22.56
CA LYS A 93 10.88 18.31 22.78
C LYS A 93 11.71 18.38 21.49
N CYS A 94 11.13 18.03 20.34
CA CYS A 94 11.82 18.07 19.04
C CYS A 94 11.98 19.48 18.48
N ALA A 95 10.96 20.34 18.64
CA ALA A 95 10.93 21.72 18.14
C ALA A 95 10.47 22.67 19.26
N PRO A 96 11.38 23.09 20.16
CA PRO A 96 11.03 23.87 21.34
C PRO A 96 10.37 25.20 20.95
N VAL A 97 9.44 25.64 21.79
CA VAL A 97 8.62 26.86 21.56
C VAL A 97 9.48 28.11 21.38
N ASN A 98 10.67 28.13 21.98
CA ASN A 98 11.59 29.28 21.96
C ASN A 98 12.37 29.43 20.64
N ASP A 99 12.28 28.46 19.73
CA ASP A 99 12.95 28.50 18.43
C ASP A 99 11.97 28.91 17.33
N SER A 100 12.21 30.09 16.73
CA SER A 100 11.37 30.64 15.67
C SER A 100 11.41 29.80 14.39
N SER A 101 12.52 29.11 14.14
CA SER A 101 12.67 28.21 12.98
C SER A 101 11.84 26.92 13.15
N GLY A 102 11.58 26.51 14.39
CA GLY A 102 10.80 25.32 14.74
C GLY A 102 9.28 25.53 14.73
N ILE A 103 8.78 26.77 14.61
CA ILE A 103 7.34 27.06 14.73
C ILE A 103 6.53 26.42 13.60
N GLN A 104 6.95 26.58 12.33
CA GLN A 104 6.26 26.01 11.18
C GLN A 104 6.32 24.48 11.19
N LEU A 105 7.50 23.92 11.52
CA LEU A 105 7.68 22.47 11.64
C LEU A 105 6.79 21.87 12.73
N ARG A 106 6.70 22.51 13.89
CA ARG A 106 5.83 22.09 14.98
C ARG A 106 4.36 22.08 14.57
N GLN A 107 3.90 23.13 13.90
CA GLN A 107 2.52 23.20 13.41
C GLN A 107 2.22 22.08 12.41
N LEU A 108 3.14 21.82 11.48
CA LEU A 108 3.01 20.75 10.49
C LEU A 108 2.96 19.36 11.16
N LEU A 109 3.88 19.10 12.09
CA LEU A 109 3.93 17.83 12.81
C LEU A 109 2.68 17.63 13.66
N ARG A 110 2.20 18.67 14.34
CA ARG A 110 0.99 18.60 15.17
C ARG A 110 -0.25 18.30 14.32
N SER A 111 -0.43 19.03 13.21
CA SER A 111 -1.59 18.85 12.34
C SER A 111 -1.60 17.51 11.58
N THR A 112 -0.42 16.99 11.25
CA THR A 112 -0.31 15.73 10.50
C THR A 112 -0.34 14.50 11.42
N LEU A 113 0.21 14.61 12.63
CA LEU A 113 0.38 13.49 13.54
C LEU A 113 -0.67 13.55 14.65
N CYS A 114 -0.56 14.50 15.57
CA CYS A 114 -1.35 14.49 16.82
C CYS A 114 -2.85 14.74 16.59
N ASP A 115 -3.24 15.58 15.64
CA ASP A 115 -4.66 15.85 15.35
C ASP A 115 -5.41 14.59 14.85
N HIS A 116 -4.68 13.61 14.32
CA HIS A 116 -5.23 12.32 13.90
C HIS A 116 -5.32 11.29 15.04
N LEU A 117 -4.79 11.58 16.23
CA LEU A 117 -4.92 10.74 17.43
C LEU A 117 -6.23 11.04 18.17
N SER A 118 -7.34 10.95 17.46
CA SER A 118 -8.68 11.09 18.00
C SER A 118 -9.55 9.94 17.51
N CYS A 119 -10.53 9.56 18.32
CA CYS A 119 -11.46 8.47 18.02
C CYS A 119 -12.00 8.58 16.58
N ASP A 120 -12.53 9.76 16.23
CA ASP A 120 -13.15 10.04 14.93
C ASP A 120 -12.19 9.99 13.74
N ARG A 121 -10.87 10.18 13.95
CA ARG A 121 -9.89 10.36 12.84
C ARG A 121 -8.80 9.31 12.80
N TYR A 122 -8.61 8.55 13.87
CA TYR A 122 -7.51 7.60 14.01
C TYR A 122 -7.60 6.44 13.02
N TRP A 123 -8.80 6.06 12.60
CA TRP A 123 -9.02 4.93 11.70
C TRP A 123 -9.16 5.32 10.24
N ILE A 124 -9.11 6.62 9.91
CA ILE A 124 -9.19 7.11 8.54
C ILE A 124 -7.89 6.76 7.81
N LEU A 125 -7.90 5.74 6.94
CA LEU A 125 -6.76 5.42 6.10
C LEU A 125 -6.48 6.58 5.13
N PRO A 126 -5.22 6.99 4.92
CA PRO A 126 -4.89 7.88 3.82
C PRO A 126 -5.28 7.17 2.52
N ASP A 127 -6.11 7.83 1.69
CA ASP A 127 -6.54 7.33 0.39
C ASP A 127 -5.30 7.08 -0.52
N SER A 128 -4.64 5.93 -0.38
CA SER A 128 -3.63 5.45 -1.35
C SER A 128 -4.29 4.91 -2.62
N HIS A 129 -5.62 4.92 -2.67
CA HIS A 129 -6.35 4.86 -3.92
C HIS A 129 -6.28 6.24 -4.55
N VAL A 130 -5.34 6.40 -5.50
CA VAL A 130 -5.59 7.25 -6.66
C VAL A 130 -7.04 6.97 -7.06
N LYS A 131 -7.95 7.90 -6.76
CA LYS A 131 -9.34 7.86 -7.21
C LYS A 131 -9.27 8.02 -8.72
N THR A 132 -8.82 7.00 -9.44
CA THR A 132 -8.99 6.94 -10.88
C THR A 132 -10.49 7.02 -11.05
N PRO A 133 -11.01 8.11 -11.65
CA PRO A 133 -12.45 8.26 -11.76
C PRO A 133 -13.01 6.98 -12.38
N VAL A 134 -14.18 6.55 -11.94
CA VAL A 134 -14.86 5.36 -12.46
C VAL A 134 -14.87 5.37 -14.01
N LEU A 135 -14.99 6.57 -14.58
CA LEU A 135 -14.82 6.85 -16.00
C LEU A 135 -13.51 6.35 -16.62
N GLN A 136 -12.36 6.53 -15.96
CA GLN A 136 -11.05 6.09 -16.45
C GLN A 136 -10.96 4.56 -16.52
N LYS A 137 -11.59 3.84 -15.58
CA LYS A 137 -11.65 2.37 -15.62
C LYS A 137 -12.51 1.86 -16.78
N PHE A 138 -13.65 2.51 -17.04
CA PHE A 138 -14.48 2.20 -18.22
C PHE A 138 -13.77 2.53 -19.53
N LEU A 139 -13.10 3.68 -19.60
CA LEU A 139 -12.40 4.13 -20.81
C LEU A 139 -11.22 3.21 -21.16
N THR A 140 -10.45 2.77 -20.16
CA THR A 140 -9.37 1.80 -20.37
C THR A 140 -9.90 0.43 -20.81
N ALA A 141 -10.99 -0.07 -20.23
CA ALA A 141 -11.62 -1.32 -20.65
C ALA A 141 -12.13 -1.23 -22.11
N PHE A 142 -12.78 -0.13 -22.49
CA PHE A 142 -13.28 0.09 -23.84
C PHE A 142 -12.15 0.08 -24.88
N ILE A 143 -11.06 0.81 -24.63
CA ILE A 143 -9.89 0.86 -25.53
C ILE A 143 -9.29 -0.54 -25.73
N VAL A 144 -9.15 -1.33 -24.64
CA VAL A 144 -8.61 -2.69 -24.72
C VAL A 144 -9.54 -3.61 -25.53
N THR A 145 -10.86 -3.57 -25.28
CA THR A 145 -11.82 -4.39 -26.02
C THR A 145 -11.87 -4.02 -27.51
N ALA A 146 -11.87 -2.74 -27.85
CA ALA A 146 -11.82 -2.27 -29.24
C ALA A 146 -10.52 -2.69 -29.94
N GLY A 147 -9.37 -2.58 -29.25
CA GLY A 147 -8.08 -3.03 -29.76
C GLY A 147 -8.05 -4.52 -30.08
N LEU A 148 -8.63 -5.36 -29.21
CA LEU A 148 -8.75 -6.80 -29.46
C LEU A 148 -9.66 -7.10 -30.65
N LEU A 149 -10.80 -6.42 -30.77
CA LEU A 149 -11.71 -6.61 -31.92
C LEU A 149 -11.05 -6.23 -33.24
N ILE A 150 -10.32 -5.13 -33.27
CA ILE A 150 -9.56 -4.71 -34.45
C ILE A 150 -8.51 -5.78 -34.79
N TYR A 151 -7.73 -6.23 -33.80
CA TYR A 151 -6.72 -7.27 -33.98
C TYR A 151 -7.30 -8.56 -34.59
N TYR A 152 -8.41 -9.08 -34.04
CA TYR A 152 -9.07 -10.27 -34.56
C TYR A 152 -9.68 -10.04 -35.96
N SER A 153 -10.21 -8.86 -36.25
CA SER A 153 -10.74 -8.53 -37.59
C SER A 153 -9.63 -8.52 -38.66
N VAL A 154 -8.45 -8.00 -38.33
CA VAL A 154 -7.28 -8.00 -39.23
C VAL A 154 -6.79 -9.42 -39.48
N ILE A 155 -6.73 -10.26 -38.44
CA ILE A 155 -6.40 -11.68 -38.57
C ILE A 155 -7.44 -12.39 -39.43
N PHE A 156 -8.73 -12.16 -39.20
CA PHE A 156 -9.80 -12.75 -39.98
C PHE A 156 -9.75 -12.34 -41.45
N MET A 157 -9.47 -11.06 -41.74
CA MET A 157 -9.30 -10.56 -43.11
C MET A 157 -8.05 -11.12 -43.79
N ARG A 158 -6.94 -11.28 -43.06
CA ARG A 158 -5.72 -11.95 -43.57
C ARG A 158 -5.98 -13.42 -43.85
N LEU A 159 -6.71 -14.10 -42.97
CA LEU A 159 -7.05 -15.51 -43.10
C LEU A 159 -8.03 -15.73 -44.26
N SER A 160 -9.05 -14.86 -44.41
CA SER A 160 -10.00 -14.93 -45.51
C SER A 160 -9.35 -14.60 -46.86
N LEU A 161 -8.43 -13.63 -46.93
CA LEU A 161 -7.61 -13.41 -48.14
C LEU A 161 -6.69 -14.59 -48.44
N SER A 162 -6.14 -15.25 -47.42
CA SER A 162 -5.26 -16.42 -47.58
C SER A 162 -6.03 -17.65 -48.04
N PHE A 163 -7.25 -17.87 -47.51
CA PHE A 163 -8.19 -18.88 -48.02
C PHE A 163 -8.65 -18.55 -49.44
N CYS A 164 -8.81 -17.27 -49.80
CA CYS A 164 -9.13 -16.86 -51.16
C CYS A 164 -7.95 -17.09 -52.13
N ARG A 165 -6.69 -16.88 -51.71
CA ARG A 165 -5.50 -17.22 -52.52
C ARG A 165 -5.28 -18.73 -52.66
N LEU A 166 -5.49 -19.52 -51.62
CA LEU A 166 -5.37 -20.99 -51.68
C LEU A 166 -6.50 -21.65 -52.48
N ARG A 167 -7.61 -20.94 -52.72
CA ARG A 167 -8.73 -21.37 -53.58
C ARG A 167 -8.65 -20.76 -55.01
N VAL A 168 -7.46 -20.43 -55.49
CA VAL A 168 -7.19 -20.13 -56.91
C VAL A 168 -6.17 -21.13 -57.45
N SER A 169 -6.44 -22.42 -57.25
CA SER A 169 -5.69 -23.47 -57.96
C SER A 169 -6.59 -24.54 -58.55
N ASN A 170 -7.80 -24.78 -58.04
CA ASN A 170 -8.79 -25.60 -58.72
C ASN A 170 -10.22 -25.24 -58.26
N LEU A 171 -11.09 -25.01 -59.25
CA LEU A 171 -12.55 -24.88 -59.20
C LEU A 171 -13.17 -23.50 -58.89
N SER A 172 -13.85 -22.97 -59.92
CA SER A 172 -14.70 -21.79 -59.94
C SER A 172 -15.87 -21.89 -58.95
N ILE A 173 -15.89 -21.04 -57.92
CA ILE A 173 -17.11 -20.75 -57.16
C ILE A 173 -17.19 -19.24 -56.93
N SER A 174 -18.26 -18.66 -57.46
CA SER A 174 -18.59 -17.23 -57.43
C SER A 174 -18.70 -16.72 -55.99
N CYS A 175 -17.88 -15.72 -55.65
CA CYS A 175 -18.03 -14.95 -54.42
C CYS A 175 -19.21 -14.00 -54.61
N THR A 176 -20.42 -14.44 -54.27
CA THR A 176 -21.62 -13.60 -54.35
C THR A 176 -21.51 -12.45 -53.34
N LYS A 177 -21.21 -11.27 -53.86
CA LYS A 177 -21.35 -9.97 -53.22
C LYS A 177 -22.83 -9.84 -52.79
N LYS A 178 -23.12 -9.91 -51.49
CA LYS A 178 -24.46 -9.60 -50.97
C LYS A 178 -24.61 -8.09 -50.94
N THR A 179 -25.01 -7.50 -52.07
CA THR A 179 -25.57 -6.15 -52.13
C THR A 179 -26.92 -6.17 -51.44
N SER A 180 -27.01 -5.48 -50.31
CA SER A 180 -28.28 -5.12 -49.68
C SER A 180 -29.02 -4.11 -50.56
N GLN A 181 -30.15 -4.51 -51.14
CA GLN A 181 -31.12 -3.57 -51.68
C GLN A 181 -32.55 -4.08 -51.42
N SER A 182 -33.31 -3.23 -50.72
CA SER A 182 -34.77 -3.14 -50.58
C SER A 182 -35.53 -4.24 -49.84
N TYR A 183 -36.09 -3.88 -48.68
CA TYR A 183 -37.50 -3.47 -48.57
C TYR A 183 -37.61 -2.23 -47.68
#